data_AF-A0A090AHM1-F1
#
_entry.id   AF-A0A090AHM1-F1
#
_cell.length_a   1.000
_cell.length_b   1.000
_cell.length_c   1.000
_cell.angle_alpha   90.00
_cell.angle_beta   90.00
_cell.angle_gamma   90.00
#
_symmetry.space_group_name_H-M   'P 1'
#
loop_
_entity.id
_entity.type
_entity.pdbx_description
1 polymer ?
#
loop_
_entity_poly.entity_id
_entity_poly.type
_entity_poly.pdbx_seq_one_letter_code
_entity_poly.pdbx_strand_id
1 'polypeptide(L)'
;MSTTPISIAVKSIKCILASESPRPFHHDEPYVVSLAIDLTAGVKGVVKVPSLSVIVTGTWVNVGAGTTGDTIPLPPLPPGVPQEFFDGIPLAWRKHCWGLNGGPSPILFPDDVVILAALMEWDDRLGDVKTMVTGLMAGDLAGIINNKDPNKSDHDNRRDLVGQLKVLFDGAVKTAGVGFPDSDDQLGPSQELQLSQADLDGARTGTVVKSLRFKGGGGDYNVSFELTH
;
A
#
# COMPACT_ATOMS: atom_id res chain seq x y z
N MET A 1 -2.23 -17.08 21.00
CA MET A 1 -2.31 -16.17 19.84
C MET A 1 -1.96 -16.98 18.60
N SER A 2 -2.70 -16.82 17.52
CA SER A 2 -2.50 -17.63 16.31
C SER A 2 -1.33 -17.10 15.47
N THR A 3 -0.45 -18.00 15.02
CA THR A 3 0.64 -17.72 14.07
C THR A 3 0.24 -18.04 12.63
N THR A 4 -1.04 -18.29 12.39
CA THR A 4 -1.61 -18.48 11.05
C THR A 4 -1.23 -17.28 10.16
N PRO A 5 -0.53 -17.51 9.04
CA PRO A 5 -0.19 -16.43 8.11
C PRO A 5 -1.45 -15.70 7.62
N ILE A 6 -1.33 -14.41 7.33
CA ILE A 6 -2.40 -13.63 6.71
C ILE A 6 -1.86 -13.07 5.41
N SER A 7 -2.65 -13.17 4.35
CA SER A 7 -2.52 -12.43 3.11
C SER A 7 -3.27 -11.11 3.22
N ILE A 8 -2.65 -10.02 2.76
CA ILE A 8 -3.33 -8.74 2.56
C ILE A 8 -3.00 -8.26 1.15
N ALA A 9 -4.02 -7.95 0.35
CA ALA A 9 -3.84 -7.50 -1.03
C ALA A 9 -4.92 -6.49 -1.43
N VAL A 10 -4.63 -5.63 -2.42
CA VAL A 10 -5.67 -4.82 -3.05
C VAL A 10 -6.57 -5.73 -3.87
N LYS A 11 -7.87 -5.71 -3.56
CA LYS A 11 -8.91 -6.50 -4.24
C LYS A 11 -9.50 -5.77 -5.43
N SER A 12 -9.82 -4.50 -5.24
CA SER A 12 -10.50 -3.71 -6.27
C SER A 12 -10.41 -2.22 -5.99
N ILE A 13 -10.66 -1.44 -7.03
CA ILE A 13 -10.85 0.00 -6.95
C ILE A 13 -12.19 0.37 -7.58
N LYS A 14 -12.95 1.23 -6.90
CA LYS A 14 -14.20 1.78 -7.42
C LYS A 14 -14.07 3.29 -7.57
N CYS A 15 -14.22 3.79 -8.80
CA CYS A 15 -14.35 5.23 -9.03
C CYS A 15 -15.76 5.66 -8.65
N ILE A 16 -15.88 6.54 -7.66
CA ILE A 16 -17.15 7.14 -7.23
C ILE A 16 -17.45 8.34 -8.14
N LEU A 17 -16.45 9.17 -8.39
CA LEU A 17 -16.53 10.37 -9.20
C LEU A 17 -15.21 10.55 -9.95
N ALA A 18 -15.31 10.93 -11.23
CA ALA A 18 -14.22 11.47 -12.01
C ALA A 18 -14.66 12.84 -12.52
N SER A 19 -13.84 13.87 -12.32
CA SER A 19 -14.13 15.25 -12.74
C SER A 19 -14.00 15.45 -14.25
N GLU A 20 -13.33 14.53 -14.94
CA GLU A 20 -13.06 14.65 -16.36
C GLU A 20 -13.92 13.67 -17.18
N SER A 21 -14.52 14.16 -18.25
CA SER A 21 -15.03 13.27 -19.31
C SER A 21 -13.82 12.56 -19.93
N PRO A 22 -13.89 11.26 -20.23
CA PRO A 22 -12.76 10.53 -20.79
C PRO A 22 -12.24 11.27 -22.02
N ARG A 23 -11.09 11.93 -21.88
CA ARG A 23 -10.45 12.59 -23.02
C ARG A 23 -9.85 11.47 -23.86
N PRO A 24 -9.97 11.52 -25.19
CA PRO A 24 -9.54 10.41 -26.05
C PRO A 24 -8.04 10.11 -26.03
N PHE A 25 -7.22 10.88 -25.30
CA PHE A 25 -5.75 10.78 -25.30
C PHE A 25 -5.09 11.00 -23.92
N HIS A 26 -5.84 11.13 -22.83
CA HIS A 26 -5.29 11.14 -21.47
C HIS A 26 -5.84 9.93 -20.72
N HIS A 27 -4.93 9.07 -20.29
CA HIS A 27 -5.25 7.82 -19.61
C HIS A 27 -5.10 8.04 -18.11
N ASP A 28 -6.09 8.61 -17.44
CA ASP A 28 -6.07 8.80 -15.97
C ASP A 28 -6.27 7.45 -15.25
N GLU A 29 -5.41 6.47 -15.51
CA GLU A 29 -5.56 5.12 -14.99
C GLU A 29 -5.02 5.06 -13.57
N PRO A 30 -5.86 4.73 -12.57
CA PRO A 30 -5.38 4.71 -11.20
C PRO A 30 -4.45 3.53 -10.97
N TYR A 31 -3.51 3.70 -10.03
CA TYR A 31 -2.77 2.61 -9.40
C TYR A 31 -2.54 2.89 -7.92
N VAL A 32 -2.38 1.83 -7.13
CA VAL A 32 -2.19 1.90 -5.68
C VAL A 32 -0.76 1.54 -5.33
N VAL A 33 -0.07 2.44 -4.64
CA VAL A 33 1.21 2.19 -3.99
C VAL A 33 0.94 1.80 -2.54
N SER A 34 1.27 0.57 -2.17
CA SER A 34 1.14 0.05 -0.80
C SER A 34 2.52 -0.08 -0.17
N LEU A 35 2.68 0.45 1.04
CA LEU A 35 3.87 0.29 1.87
C LEU A 35 3.49 -0.51 3.11
N ALA A 36 4.16 -1.64 3.33
CA ALA A 36 4.06 -2.40 4.57
C ALA A 36 5.37 -2.29 5.37
N ILE A 37 5.25 -2.07 6.67
CA ILE A 37 6.35 -2.01 7.62
C ILE A 37 6.08 -3.01 8.74
N ASP A 38 7.06 -3.87 8.99
CA ASP A 38 7.08 -4.76 10.15
C ASP A 38 7.79 -4.07 11.31
N LEU A 39 7.05 -3.77 12.38
CA LEU A 39 7.55 -3.11 13.60
C LEU A 39 8.17 -4.09 14.61
N THR A 40 8.07 -5.40 14.33
CA THR A 40 8.65 -6.49 15.13
C THR A 40 10.04 -6.87 14.63
N ALA A 41 10.31 -6.67 13.34
CA ALA A 41 11.61 -6.91 12.74
C ALA A 41 12.67 -5.95 13.32
N GLY A 42 13.79 -6.51 13.77
CA GLY A 42 14.99 -5.77 14.13
C GLY A 42 15.30 -5.76 15.63
N VAL A 43 16.11 -6.74 16.05
CA VAL A 43 17.06 -6.54 17.15
C VAL A 43 18.44 -6.88 16.59
N LYS A 44 19.15 -5.88 16.07
CA LYS A 44 20.62 -5.94 15.95
C LYS A 44 21.19 -5.01 17.01
N GLY A 45 21.35 -5.52 18.23
CA GLY A 45 21.76 -4.71 19.39
C GLY A 45 20.59 -3.93 20.00
N VAL A 46 20.74 -2.60 20.15
CA VAL A 46 19.78 -1.68 20.83
C VAL A 46 18.82 -0.97 19.85
N VAL A 47 19.15 -0.94 18.55
CA VAL A 47 18.38 -0.21 17.53
C VAL A 47 17.48 -1.16 16.76
N LYS A 48 16.18 -0.85 16.70
CA LYS A 48 15.25 -1.54 15.80
C LYS A 48 15.53 -1.12 14.36
N VAL A 49 15.94 -2.08 13.53
CA VAL A 49 16.03 -1.92 12.07
C VAL A 49 14.81 -2.63 11.47
N PRO A 50 13.74 -1.88 11.20
CA PRO A 50 12.52 -2.44 10.60
C PRO A 50 12.77 -2.90 9.18
N SER A 51 11.95 -3.83 8.75
CA SER A 51 11.87 -4.23 7.36
C SER A 51 10.62 -3.61 6.73
N LEU A 52 10.76 -3.18 5.48
CA LEU A 52 9.67 -2.60 4.70
C LEU A 52 9.50 -3.32 3.37
N SER A 53 8.30 -3.26 2.80
CA SER A 53 7.99 -3.72 1.45
C SER A 53 7.09 -2.70 0.77
N VAL A 54 7.38 -2.40 -0.50
CA VAL A 54 6.56 -1.52 -1.35
C VAL A 54 6.03 -2.33 -2.51
N ILE A 55 4.72 -2.25 -2.75
CA ILE A 55 4.01 -2.97 -3.80
C ILE A 55 3.15 -1.99 -4.58
N VAL A 56 3.26 -2.04 -5.91
CA VAL A 56 2.42 -1.28 -6.82
C VAL A 56 1.37 -2.23 -7.41
N THR A 57 0.09 -1.89 -7.25
CA THR A 57 -1.04 -2.66 -7.79
C THR A 57 -1.85 -1.79 -8.75
N GLY A 58 -2.14 -2.32 -9.94
CA GLY A 58 -2.67 -1.56 -11.08
C GLY A 58 -1.73 -1.67 -12.29
N THR A 59 -1.88 -0.83 -13.32
CA THR A 59 -2.93 0.18 -13.50
C THR A 59 -4.29 -0.46 -13.76
N TRP A 60 -5.38 0.24 -13.46
CA TRP A 60 -6.70 -0.18 -13.91
C TRP A 60 -7.16 0.63 -15.12
N VAL A 61 -7.12 -0.03 -16.27
CA VAL A 61 -7.63 0.52 -17.54
C VAL A 61 -9.16 0.66 -17.46
N ASN A 62 -9.70 1.80 -17.92
CA ASN A 62 -11.14 2.07 -18.08
C ASN A 62 -11.98 2.09 -16.78
N VAL A 63 -11.39 2.40 -15.62
CA VAL A 63 -12.17 2.60 -14.39
C VAL A 63 -12.74 4.02 -14.32
N GLY A 64 -13.83 4.25 -15.04
CA GLY A 64 -14.60 5.50 -15.01
C GLY A 64 -15.59 5.61 -13.84
N ALA A 65 -16.22 6.77 -13.71
CA ALA A 65 -17.20 7.05 -12.66
C ALA A 65 -18.31 5.98 -12.56
N GLY A 66 -18.50 5.45 -11.35
CA GLY A 66 -19.47 4.40 -11.03
C GLY A 66 -18.99 2.98 -11.31
N THR A 67 -17.87 2.79 -12.01
CA THR A 67 -17.34 1.44 -12.34
C THR A 67 -16.36 0.94 -11.29
N THR A 68 -16.08 -0.36 -11.33
CA THR A 68 -15.13 -1.03 -10.43
C THR A 68 -14.14 -1.82 -11.28
N GLY A 69 -12.86 -1.64 -10.99
CA GLY A 69 -11.78 -2.48 -11.49
C GLY A 69 -11.37 -3.49 -10.43
N ASP A 70 -11.49 -4.77 -10.72
CA ASP A 70 -11.06 -5.84 -9.83
C ASP A 70 -9.60 -6.25 -10.12
N THR A 71 -8.93 -6.79 -9.12
CA THR A 71 -7.64 -7.47 -9.32
C THR A 71 -7.84 -8.94 -9.65
N ILE A 72 -6.97 -9.45 -10.51
CA ILE A 72 -6.92 -10.86 -10.91
C ILE A 72 -5.98 -11.60 -9.95
N PRO A 73 -6.40 -12.71 -9.32
CA PRO A 73 -5.54 -13.54 -8.50
C PRO A 73 -4.25 -13.92 -9.23
N LEU A 74 -3.12 -13.85 -8.53
CA LEU A 74 -1.84 -14.32 -9.07
C LEU A 74 -1.92 -15.84 -9.31
N PRO A 75 -1.49 -16.34 -10.49
CA PRO A 75 -1.32 -17.77 -10.65
C PRO A 75 -0.16 -18.26 -9.76
N PRO A 76 -0.11 -19.57 -9.43
CA PRO A 76 0.96 -20.11 -8.59
C PRO A 76 2.35 -19.78 -9.15
N LEU A 77 3.17 -19.11 -8.34
CA LEU A 77 4.54 -18.76 -8.68
C LEU A 77 5.52 -19.88 -8.28
N PRO A 78 6.54 -20.18 -9.10
CA PRO A 78 7.64 -21.03 -8.68
C PRO A 78 8.38 -20.41 -7.47
N PRO A 79 9.02 -21.22 -6.62
CA PRO A 79 9.81 -20.72 -5.50
C PRO A 79 10.88 -19.71 -5.97
N GLY A 80 10.96 -18.57 -5.28
CA GLY A 80 11.96 -17.52 -5.57
C GLY A 80 11.59 -16.59 -6.73
N VAL A 81 10.45 -16.78 -7.39
CA VAL A 81 9.95 -15.82 -8.39
C VAL A 81 9.20 -14.70 -7.67
N PRO A 82 9.62 -13.44 -7.85
CA PRO A 82 8.95 -12.29 -7.24
C PRO A 82 7.59 -12.02 -7.91
N GLN A 83 6.65 -11.43 -7.17
CA GLN A 83 5.30 -11.10 -7.68
C GLN A 83 5.34 -10.14 -8.86
N GLU A 84 6.39 -9.33 -8.92
CA GLU A 84 6.68 -8.34 -9.95
C GLU A 84 6.97 -8.96 -11.32
N PHE A 85 7.14 -10.29 -11.39
CA PHE A 85 7.24 -11.02 -12.65
C PHE A 85 6.06 -10.71 -13.59
N PHE A 86 4.87 -10.44 -13.03
CA PHE A 86 3.66 -10.17 -13.82
C PHE A 86 3.50 -8.71 -14.27
N ASP A 87 4.41 -7.81 -13.88
CA ASP A 87 4.27 -6.36 -14.11
C ASP A 87 4.37 -5.98 -15.59
N GLY A 88 4.96 -6.85 -16.42
CA GLY A 88 4.97 -6.70 -17.88
C GLY A 88 3.65 -7.07 -18.57
N ILE A 89 2.65 -7.56 -17.85
CA ILE A 89 1.34 -7.94 -18.40
C ILE A 89 0.33 -6.87 -17.97
N PRO A 90 -0.43 -6.25 -18.92
CA PRO A 90 -1.33 -5.13 -18.65
C PRO A 90 -2.64 -5.59 -17.98
N LEU A 91 -2.51 -6.16 -16.78
CA LEU A 91 -3.58 -6.64 -15.94
C LEU A 91 -3.31 -6.19 -14.50
N ALA A 92 -4.35 -5.77 -13.78
CA ALA A 92 -4.24 -5.47 -12.37
C ALA A 92 -4.13 -6.77 -11.56
N TRP A 93 -2.92 -7.23 -11.28
CA TRP A 93 -2.68 -8.45 -10.50
C TRP A 93 -2.91 -8.24 -9.01
N ARG A 94 -3.48 -9.24 -8.33
CA ARG A 94 -3.70 -9.24 -6.88
C ARG A 94 -2.40 -9.58 -6.15
N LYS A 95 -1.53 -8.58 -6.03
CA LYS A 95 -0.25 -8.71 -5.32
C LYS A 95 -0.47 -8.58 -3.81
N HIS A 96 0.20 -9.44 -3.05
CA HIS A 96 0.28 -9.34 -1.60
C HIS A 96 1.06 -8.08 -1.23
N CYS A 97 0.40 -7.16 -0.52
CA CYS A 97 1.01 -5.97 0.07
C CYS A 97 1.49 -6.20 1.51
N TRP A 98 1.16 -7.34 2.11
CA TRP A 98 1.72 -7.78 3.40
C TRP A 98 2.57 -9.05 3.23
N GLY A 99 3.51 -9.19 4.17
CA GLY A 99 4.57 -10.18 4.17
C GLY A 99 5.71 -9.70 3.29
N LEU A 100 6.87 -9.48 3.91
CA LEU A 100 7.98 -8.75 3.31
C LEU A 100 8.62 -9.46 2.10
N ASN A 101 8.30 -10.74 1.91
CA ASN A 101 8.72 -11.55 0.77
C ASN A 101 7.64 -11.65 -0.32
N GLY A 102 6.58 -10.85 -0.24
CA GLY A 102 5.49 -10.84 -1.22
C GLY A 102 4.52 -12.02 -1.11
N GLY A 103 4.28 -12.50 0.11
CA GLY A 103 3.35 -13.61 0.35
C GLY A 103 2.80 -13.56 1.78
N PRO A 104 1.85 -14.45 2.13
CA PRO A 104 1.23 -14.44 3.45
C PRO A 104 2.26 -14.53 4.59
N SER A 105 2.07 -13.75 5.65
CA SER A 105 2.96 -13.71 6.82
C SER A 105 2.16 -13.54 8.10
N PRO A 106 2.59 -14.10 9.25
CA PRO A 106 1.88 -13.92 10.51
C PRO A 106 1.86 -12.45 10.95
N ILE A 107 0.72 -12.02 11.50
CA ILE A 107 0.56 -10.78 12.27
C ILE A 107 0.02 -11.20 13.63
N LEU A 108 0.79 -11.02 14.70
CA LEU A 108 0.37 -11.42 16.05
C LEU A 108 -0.60 -10.38 16.61
N PHE A 109 -0.22 -9.11 16.57
CA PHE A 109 -1.02 -7.97 16.99
C PHE A 109 -1.17 -6.93 15.87
N PRO A 110 -2.30 -6.20 15.80
CA PRO A 110 -2.46 -5.13 14.83
C PRO A 110 -1.38 -4.04 14.92
N ASP A 111 -0.85 -3.80 16.14
CA ASP A 111 0.20 -2.81 16.38
C ASP A 111 1.60 -3.28 15.96
N ASP A 112 1.76 -4.53 15.51
CA ASP A 112 3.02 -5.06 15.02
C ASP A 112 3.35 -4.58 13.60
N VAL A 113 2.37 -3.99 12.89
CA VAL A 113 2.49 -3.64 11.48
C VAL A 113 1.91 -2.27 11.19
N VAL A 114 2.47 -1.60 10.20
CA VAL A 114 1.88 -0.41 9.57
C VAL A 114 1.73 -0.70 8.09
N ILE A 115 0.52 -0.52 7.55
CA ILE A 115 0.24 -0.64 6.12
C ILE A 115 -0.31 0.69 5.66
N LEU A 116 0.44 1.39 4.83
CA LEU A 116 0.03 2.64 4.19
C LEU A 116 -0.31 2.40 2.73
N ALA A 117 -1.26 3.17 2.21
CA ALA A 117 -1.63 3.15 0.82
C ALA A 117 -1.75 4.58 0.28
N ALA A 118 -1.21 4.80 -0.90
CA ALA A 118 -1.38 6.00 -1.70
C ALA A 118 -2.03 5.62 -3.03
N LEU A 119 -2.90 6.49 -3.55
CA LEU A 119 -3.52 6.33 -4.85
C LEU A 119 -2.87 7.35 -5.80
N MET A 120 -2.51 6.89 -6.98
CA MET A 120 -1.81 7.67 -8.02
C MET A 120 -2.57 7.56 -9.34
N GLU A 121 -2.48 8.60 -10.17
CA GLU A 121 -2.85 8.58 -11.58
C GLU A 121 -1.61 8.22 -12.41
N TRP A 122 -1.78 7.35 -13.39
CA TRP A 122 -0.73 6.95 -14.31
C TRP A 122 -0.76 7.82 -15.55
N ASP A 123 0.25 8.65 -15.76
CA ASP A 123 0.33 9.48 -16.97
C ASP A 123 1.34 8.92 -17.97
N ASP A 124 2.55 8.55 -17.53
CA ASP A 124 3.61 8.09 -18.45
C ASP A 124 4.66 7.14 -17.86
N ARG A 125 4.70 6.85 -16.53
CA ARG A 125 5.77 6.02 -15.93
C ARG A 125 5.37 5.14 -14.75
N LEU A 126 5.25 3.82 -15.01
CA LEU A 126 5.24 2.79 -13.95
C LEU A 126 6.64 2.43 -13.42
N GLY A 127 7.69 2.76 -14.17
CA GLY A 127 8.94 1.99 -14.16
C GLY A 127 9.78 2.01 -12.88
N ASP A 128 9.65 3.02 -12.01
CA ASP A 128 10.57 3.15 -10.86
C ASP A 128 9.92 3.60 -9.54
N VAL A 129 8.59 3.73 -9.49
CA VAL A 129 7.88 4.22 -8.28
C VAL A 129 8.18 3.34 -7.08
N LYS A 130 8.13 2.01 -7.25
CA LYS A 130 8.47 1.06 -6.20
C LYS A 130 9.89 1.27 -5.67
N THR A 131 10.89 1.32 -6.55
CA THR A 131 12.30 1.44 -6.16
C THR A 131 12.57 2.76 -5.46
N MET A 132 12.08 3.87 -6.04
CA MET A 132 12.25 5.21 -5.49
C MET A 132 11.59 5.33 -4.11
N VAL A 133 10.34 4.91 -3.99
CA VAL A 133 9.63 4.91 -2.70
C VAL A 133 10.34 4.02 -1.69
N THR A 134 10.80 2.83 -2.09
CA THR A 134 11.58 1.93 -1.22
C THR A 134 12.84 2.62 -0.70
N GLY A 135 13.63 3.26 -1.57
CA GLY A 135 14.86 3.95 -1.20
C GLY A 135 14.64 5.15 -0.29
N LEU A 136 13.65 5.98 -0.61
CA LEU A 136 13.29 7.17 0.19
C LEU A 136 12.75 6.78 1.56
N MET A 137 11.88 5.78 1.63
CA MET A 137 11.37 5.27 2.90
C MET A 137 12.49 4.68 3.76
N ALA A 138 13.39 3.89 3.17
CA ALA A 138 14.47 3.23 3.92
C ALA A 138 15.45 4.21 4.58
N GLY A 139 15.64 5.42 4.01
CA GLY A 139 16.56 6.43 4.53
C GLY A 139 16.22 6.93 5.93
N ASP A 140 14.94 7.17 6.20
CA ASP A 140 14.48 7.82 7.45
C ASP A 140 13.71 6.89 8.40
N LEU A 141 13.36 5.68 7.94
CA LEU A 141 12.47 4.78 8.67
C LEU A 141 12.99 4.42 10.08
N ALA A 142 14.29 4.16 10.22
CA ALA A 142 14.88 3.84 11.52
C ALA A 142 14.77 5.01 12.51
N GLY A 143 14.96 6.25 12.05
CA GLY A 143 14.81 7.44 12.88
C GLY A 143 13.38 7.58 13.39
N ILE A 144 12.40 7.40 12.51
CA ILE A 144 10.97 7.51 12.83
C ILE A 144 10.53 6.45 13.84
N ILE A 145 10.89 5.17 13.65
CA ILE A 145 10.43 4.09 14.54
C ILE A 145 11.02 4.20 15.94
N ASN A 146 12.26 4.67 16.05
CA ASN A 146 12.92 4.80 17.35
C ASN A 146 12.56 6.12 18.06
N ASN A 147 11.75 6.99 17.46
CA ASN A 147 11.31 8.27 18.02
C ASN A 147 10.10 8.12 18.98
N LYS A 148 10.24 7.27 20.00
CA LYS A 148 9.23 7.09 21.04
C LYS A 148 9.44 8.11 22.17
N ASP A 149 8.37 8.81 22.54
CA ASP A 149 8.37 9.69 23.73
C ASP A 149 7.97 8.85 24.97
N PRO A 150 8.87 8.73 25.97
CA PRO A 150 8.58 7.95 27.18
C PRO A 150 7.46 8.54 28.04
N ASN A 151 7.07 9.80 27.82
CA ASN A 151 5.99 10.46 28.55
C ASN A 151 4.62 10.30 27.89
N LYS A 152 4.56 9.70 26.68
CA LYS A 152 3.31 9.46 25.95
C LYS A 152 2.81 8.03 26.16
N SER A 153 1.49 7.87 26.08
CA SER A 153 0.88 6.54 26.02
C SER A 153 1.34 5.78 24.78
N ASP A 154 1.23 4.45 24.78
CA ASP A 154 1.54 3.65 23.60
C ASP A 154 0.65 4.03 22.40
N HIS A 155 -0.62 4.36 22.68
CA HIS A 155 -1.57 4.85 21.68
C HIS A 155 -1.12 6.17 21.04
N ASP A 156 -0.70 7.15 21.84
CA ASP A 156 -0.19 8.43 21.31
C ASP A 156 1.11 8.25 20.53
N ASN A 157 2.01 7.39 21.01
CA ASN A 157 3.23 7.04 20.29
C ASN A 157 2.94 6.37 18.94
N ARG A 158 1.97 5.44 18.88
CA ARG A 158 1.54 4.79 17.62
C ARG A 158 0.94 5.81 16.66
N ARG A 159 0.11 6.74 17.15
CA ARG A 159 -0.47 7.81 16.33
C ARG A 159 0.61 8.71 15.74
N ASP A 160 1.59 9.12 16.55
CA ASP A 160 2.67 10.00 16.11
C ASP A 160 3.62 9.30 15.14
N LEU A 161 3.87 7.99 15.34
CA LEU A 161 4.59 7.13 14.42
C LEU A 161 3.91 7.09 13.04
N VAL A 162 2.60 6.80 12.99
CA VAL A 162 1.83 6.78 11.72
C VAL A 162 1.86 8.14 11.05
N GLY A 163 1.67 9.21 11.83
CA GLY A 163 1.69 10.57 11.29
C GLY A 163 3.01 10.87 10.57
N GLN A 164 4.15 10.54 11.19
CA GLN A 164 5.47 10.71 10.59
C GLN A 164 5.66 9.82 9.35
N LEU A 165 5.25 8.55 9.42
CA LEU A 165 5.35 7.62 8.28
C LEU A 165 4.51 8.07 7.09
N LYS A 166 3.30 8.58 7.32
CA LYS A 166 2.43 9.11 6.25
C LYS A 166 3.03 10.33 5.58
N VAL A 167 3.59 11.26 6.36
CA VAL A 167 4.27 12.44 5.80
C VAL A 167 5.46 12.04 4.93
N LEU A 168 6.29 11.12 5.42
CA LEU A 168 7.42 10.58 4.66
C LEU A 168 6.94 9.86 3.38
N PHE A 169 5.90 9.02 3.51
CA PHE A 169 5.37 8.24 2.40
C PHE A 169 4.70 9.12 1.32
N ASP A 170 3.93 10.14 1.70
CA ASP A 170 3.40 11.13 0.76
C ASP A 170 4.53 11.87 0.04
N GLY A 171 5.58 12.28 0.76
CA GLY A 171 6.76 12.89 0.14
C GLY A 171 7.47 11.95 -0.84
N ALA A 172 7.63 10.68 -0.46
CA ALA A 172 8.28 9.68 -1.29
C ALA A 172 7.48 9.37 -2.57
N VAL A 173 6.17 9.19 -2.45
CA VAL A 173 5.27 8.90 -3.56
C VAL A 173 5.19 10.08 -4.53
N LYS A 174 5.04 11.32 -4.03
CA LYS A 174 5.09 12.53 -4.88
C LYS A 174 6.42 12.66 -5.60
N THR A 175 7.53 12.45 -4.89
CA THR A 175 8.87 12.51 -5.49
C THR A 175 9.02 11.47 -6.60
N ALA A 176 8.52 10.26 -6.37
CA ALA A 176 8.57 9.17 -7.33
C ALA A 176 7.67 9.40 -8.56
N GLY A 177 6.58 10.18 -8.41
CA GLY A 177 5.70 10.57 -9.50
C GLY A 177 6.20 11.72 -10.37
N VAL A 178 7.23 12.48 -9.94
CA VAL A 178 7.77 13.60 -10.73
C VAL A 178 8.36 13.10 -12.05
N GLY A 179 7.80 13.59 -13.16
CA GLY A 179 8.18 13.27 -14.53
C GLY A 179 8.26 14.49 -15.45
N PHE A 180 8.85 14.30 -16.64
CA PHE A 180 8.85 15.28 -17.74
C PHE A 180 8.46 14.52 -19.03
N PRO A 181 7.50 15.01 -19.82
CA PRO A 181 6.79 16.28 -19.71
C PRO A 181 5.67 16.31 -18.65
N ASP A 182 5.07 15.17 -18.29
CA ASP A 182 3.99 15.05 -17.30
C ASP A 182 4.42 14.19 -16.10
N SER A 183 3.77 14.41 -14.94
CA SER A 183 4.06 13.75 -13.66
C SER A 183 2.84 12.97 -13.20
N ASP A 184 3.05 11.77 -12.66
CA ASP A 184 1.99 10.98 -12.05
C ASP A 184 1.48 11.71 -10.78
N ASP A 185 0.20 12.07 -10.77
CA ASP A 185 -0.39 12.84 -9.68
C ASP A 185 -0.93 11.97 -8.54
N GLN A 186 -0.67 12.39 -7.29
CA GLN A 186 -1.21 11.72 -6.11
C GLN A 186 -2.65 12.15 -5.84
N LEU A 187 -3.57 11.19 -5.79
CA LEU A 187 -4.99 11.38 -5.51
C LEU A 187 -5.28 11.45 -4.01
N GLY A 188 -5.05 12.63 -3.43
CA GLY A 188 -5.26 12.88 -2.01
C GLY A 188 -4.14 12.30 -1.12
N PRO A 189 -4.19 12.53 0.20
CA PRO A 189 -3.15 12.05 1.10
C PRO A 189 -3.17 10.52 1.23
N SER A 190 -2.01 9.93 1.52
CA SER A 190 -1.93 8.53 1.89
C SER A 190 -2.76 8.22 3.13
N GLN A 191 -3.16 6.98 3.27
CA GLN A 191 -4.01 6.49 4.35
C GLN A 191 -3.44 5.20 4.95
N GLU A 192 -3.65 5.02 6.24
CA GLU A 192 -3.32 3.77 6.91
C GLU A 192 -4.48 2.78 6.75
N LEU A 193 -4.17 1.57 6.32
CA LEU A 193 -5.06 0.41 6.45
C LEU A 193 -5.02 -0.05 7.91
N GLN A 194 -5.75 0.63 8.79
CA GLN A 194 -5.72 0.35 10.21
C GLN A 194 -6.35 -1.02 10.50
N LEU A 195 -5.55 -1.94 11.04
CA LEU A 195 -6.01 -3.27 11.43
C LEU A 195 -6.53 -3.26 12.88
N SER A 196 -7.47 -4.14 13.16
CA SER A 196 -7.98 -4.45 14.49
C SER A 196 -7.82 -5.94 14.76
N GLN A 197 -7.92 -6.34 16.04
CA GLN A 197 -7.85 -7.77 16.39
C GLN A 197 -8.97 -8.57 15.71
N ALA A 198 -10.15 -7.98 15.56
CA ALA A 198 -11.28 -8.58 14.86
C ALA A 198 -11.01 -8.81 13.37
N ASP A 199 -10.27 -7.91 12.71
CA ASP A 199 -9.86 -8.10 11.31
C ASP A 199 -8.93 -9.32 11.19
N LEU A 200 -7.96 -9.47 12.10
CA LEU A 200 -7.03 -10.60 12.09
C LEU A 200 -7.75 -11.92 12.38
N ASP A 201 -8.66 -11.95 13.35
CA ASP A 201 -9.42 -13.14 13.71
C ASP A 201 -10.41 -13.54 12.60
N GLY A 202 -11.03 -12.54 11.95
CA GLY A 202 -11.88 -12.74 10.78
C GLY A 202 -11.09 -13.28 9.58
N ALA A 203 -9.92 -12.72 9.28
CA ALA A 203 -9.08 -13.17 8.16
C ALA A 203 -8.56 -14.61 8.37
N ARG A 204 -8.34 -15.03 9.62
CA ARG A 204 -7.93 -16.41 9.95
C ARG A 204 -9.04 -17.44 9.76
N THR A 205 -10.30 -17.01 9.77
CA THR A 205 -11.47 -17.89 9.68
C THR A 205 -12.25 -17.74 8.37
N GLY A 206 -11.94 -16.72 7.58
CA GLY A 206 -12.58 -16.41 6.31
C GLY A 206 -11.96 -15.21 5.63
N THR A 207 -12.78 -14.41 4.95
CA THR A 207 -12.34 -13.22 4.23
C THR A 207 -12.87 -11.96 4.90
N VAL A 208 -11.97 -11.01 5.18
CA VAL A 208 -12.31 -9.66 5.63
C VAL A 208 -11.98 -8.68 4.52
N VAL A 209 -12.89 -7.72 4.25
CA VAL A 209 -12.66 -6.64 3.30
C VAL A 209 -12.69 -5.32 4.05
N LYS A 210 -11.64 -4.52 3.86
CA LYS A 210 -11.55 -3.14 4.36
C LYS A 210 -11.43 -2.19 3.17
N SER A 211 -11.86 -0.94 3.33
CA SER A 211 -11.76 0.03 2.25
C SER A 211 -11.15 1.34 2.73
N LEU A 212 -10.37 1.97 1.86
CA LEU A 212 -9.83 3.31 2.01
C LEU A 212 -10.42 4.21 0.92
N ARG A 213 -10.75 5.46 1.25
CA ARG A 213 -11.37 6.40 0.31
C ARG A 213 -10.42 7.54 -0.01
N PHE A 214 -10.00 7.65 -1.25
CA PHE A 214 -9.05 8.66 -1.73
C PHE A 214 -9.78 9.73 -2.52
N LYS A 215 -9.48 11.00 -2.25
CA LYS A 215 -10.07 12.15 -2.95
C LYS A 215 -9.02 13.24 -3.16
N GLY A 216 -8.84 13.64 -4.41
CA GLY A 216 -7.84 14.60 -4.87
C GLY A 216 -7.89 14.68 -6.40
N GLY A 217 -7.22 15.64 -7.04
CA GLY A 217 -7.13 15.73 -8.51
C GLY A 217 -8.46 15.88 -9.28
N GLY A 218 -9.61 15.90 -8.57
CA GLY A 218 -10.94 15.80 -9.17
C GLY A 218 -11.50 14.37 -9.25
N GLY A 219 -10.74 13.36 -8.82
CA GLY A 219 -11.17 11.99 -8.60
C GLY A 219 -11.64 11.68 -7.16
N ASP A 220 -12.50 10.68 -7.03
CA ASP A 220 -12.97 10.11 -5.76
C ASP A 220 -13.04 8.60 -5.90
N TYR A 221 -12.23 7.86 -5.15
CA TYR A 221 -12.05 6.42 -5.32
C TYR A 221 -12.14 5.69 -3.98
N ASN A 222 -12.80 4.53 -3.99
CA ASN A 222 -12.76 3.55 -2.91
C ASN A 222 -11.85 2.39 -3.31
N VAL A 223 -10.74 2.21 -2.60
CA VAL A 223 -9.83 1.07 -2.76
C VAL A 223 -10.17 0.02 -1.70
N SER A 224 -10.44 -1.20 -2.12
CA SER A 224 -10.77 -2.33 -1.23
C SER A 224 -9.56 -3.25 -1.06
N PHE A 225 -9.24 -3.57 0.18
CA PHE A 225 -8.21 -4.52 0.59
C PHE A 225 -8.87 -5.79 1.09
N GLU A 226 -8.37 -6.94 0.65
CA GLU A 226 -8.82 -8.26 1.07
C GLU A 226 -7.79 -8.85 2.04
N LEU A 227 -8.28 -9.36 3.18
CA LEU A 227 -7.50 -10.07 4.18
C LEU A 227 -8.03 -11.50 4.29
N THR A 228 -7.13 -12.47 4.12
CA THR A 228 -7.43 -13.92 4.18
C THR A 228 -6.26 -14.68 4.78
N HIS A 229 -6.48 -15.91 5.22
CA HIS A 229 -5.41 -16.89 5.44
C HIS A 229 -5.19 -17.75 4.19
#